data_AF-A0A0G4G1F8-F1
#
_entry.id   AF-A0A0G4G1F8-F1
#
_cell.length_a   1.000
_cell.length_b   1.000
_cell.length_c   1.000
_cell.angle_alpha   90.00
_cell.angle_beta   90.00
_cell.angle_gamma   90.00
#
_symmetry.space_group_name_H-M   'P 1'
#
loop_
_entity.id
_entity.type
_entity.pdbx_description
1 polymer ?
#
loop_
_entity_poly.entity_id
_entity_poly.type
_entity_poly.pdbx_seq_one_letter_code
_entity_poly.pdbx_strand_id
1 'polypeptide(L)'
;DIVGIELPAGRDTKFALIVEKETIFSKLILSDFVQTHGPLILVTAHGYPDLPTRHFLRLLRDTHPWLPFGCLVDHDVHGFSIAATYVIGPEKTQDGWFMQPGDMASFRSEGERKRPEKLLGRLREARDAGKIDNHWCVSLDEMIRRNKQFELEAIESLDAFVVDRMTAA
;
A
#
# COMPACT_ATOMS: atom_id res chain seq x y z
N ASP A 1 6.85 12.42 5.06
CA ASP A 1 6.51 12.49 6.49
C ASP A 1 5.86 11.18 6.92
N ILE A 2 6.61 10.39 7.70
CA ILE A 2 6.08 9.17 8.33
C ILE A 2 5.51 9.62 9.66
N VAL A 3 4.18 9.53 9.83
CA VAL A 3 3.50 10.15 10.98
C VAL A 3 3.62 9.30 12.25
N GLY A 4 3.79 7.98 12.08
CA GLY A 4 4.09 7.06 13.16
C GLY A 4 4.73 5.77 12.64
N ILE A 5 5.54 5.15 13.50
CA ILE A 5 6.04 3.79 13.36
C ILE A 5 5.95 3.17 14.76
N GLU A 6 5.11 2.16 14.94
CA GLU A 6 5.15 1.34 16.14
C GLU A 6 6.04 0.12 15.87
N LEU A 7 7.06 -0.10 16.70
CA LEU A 7 8.02 -1.20 16.54
C LEU A 7 7.96 -2.15 17.75
N PRO A 8 7.56 -3.42 17.56
CA PRO A 8 7.74 -4.44 18.58
C PRO A 8 9.23 -4.80 18.70
N ALA A 9 9.70 -4.99 19.94
CA ALA A 9 11.09 -5.30 20.23
C ALA A 9 11.40 -6.80 20.06
N GLY A 10 11.55 -7.29 18.82
CA GLY A 10 11.88 -8.70 18.56
C GLY A 10 12.14 -9.04 17.09
N ARG A 11 12.39 -10.32 16.80
CA ARG A 11 12.42 -10.87 15.43
C ARG A 11 11.05 -11.38 14.97
N ASP A 12 10.04 -11.28 15.83
CA ASP A 12 8.78 -12.02 15.72
C ASP A 12 7.67 -11.23 15.01
N THR A 13 8.01 -10.06 14.46
CA THR A 13 7.11 -9.12 13.75
C THR A 13 6.36 -9.81 12.62
N LYS A 14 5.03 -9.87 12.73
CA LYS A 14 4.15 -10.61 11.81
C LYS A 14 4.04 -9.98 10.42
N PHE A 15 3.96 -8.64 10.36
CA PHE A 15 3.84 -7.87 9.11
C PHE A 15 4.10 -6.38 9.33
N ALA A 16 4.30 -5.64 8.23
CA ALA A 16 4.15 -4.19 8.17
C ALA A 16 2.85 -3.82 7.43
N LEU A 17 2.17 -2.76 7.85
CA LEU A 17 0.90 -2.29 7.28
C LEU A 17 1.00 -0.80 6.96
N ILE A 18 0.97 -0.47 5.66
CA ILE A 18 0.92 0.92 5.19
C ILE A 18 -0.54 1.37 5.17
N VAL A 19 -0.86 2.48 5.84
CA VAL A 19 -2.19 3.08 5.89
C VAL A 19 -2.16 4.47 5.26
N GLU A 20 -2.89 4.67 4.17
CA GLU A 20 -2.88 5.91 3.39
C GLU A 20 -3.59 7.09 4.09
N LYS A 21 -4.61 6.81 4.89
CA LYS A 21 -5.43 7.83 5.57
C LYS A 21 -5.10 7.93 7.06
N GLU A 22 -4.75 9.14 7.50
CA GLU A 22 -4.37 9.45 8.90
C GLU A 22 -5.48 9.07 9.91
N THR A 23 -6.75 9.27 9.56
CA THR A 23 -7.89 8.92 10.43
C THR A 23 -8.02 7.41 10.64
N ILE A 24 -7.67 6.59 9.63
CA ILE A 24 -7.66 5.13 9.72
C ILE A 24 -6.48 4.64 10.55
N PHE A 25 -5.29 5.24 10.38
CA PHE A 25 -4.14 4.97 11.23
C PHE A 25 -4.44 5.30 12.69
N SER A 26 -5.05 6.47 12.94
CA SER A 26 -5.45 6.90 14.28
C SER A 26 -6.48 5.96 14.91
N LYS A 27 -7.45 5.44 14.14
CA LYS A 27 -8.40 4.43 14.61
C LYS A 27 -7.70 3.16 15.10
N LEU A 28 -6.73 2.62 14.34
CA LEU A 28 -5.96 1.42 14.71
C LEU A 28 -5.09 1.62 15.97
N ILE A 29 -4.52 2.81 16.15
CA ILE A 29 -3.78 3.14 17.37
C ILE A 29 -4.74 3.23 18.58
N LEU A 30 -5.93 3.81 18.39
CA LEU A 30 -6.94 3.98 19.45
C LEU A 30 -7.75 2.71 19.77
N SER A 31 -7.68 1.66 18.96
CA SER A 31 -8.31 0.35 19.21
C SER A 31 -7.39 -0.66 19.88
N ASP A 32 -6.19 -0.25 20.30
CA ASP A 32 -5.11 -1.13 20.79
C ASP A 32 -4.75 -2.24 19.78
N PHE A 33 -4.91 -1.99 18.47
CA PHE A 33 -4.70 -2.99 17.41
C PHE A 33 -3.30 -3.62 17.44
N VAL A 34 -2.26 -2.81 17.69
CA VAL A 34 -0.87 -3.28 17.74
C VAL A 34 -0.60 -4.17 18.96
N GLN A 35 -1.24 -3.87 20.10
CA GLN A 35 -1.14 -4.71 21.30
C GLN A 35 -1.93 -6.02 21.13
N THR A 36 -3.09 -5.97 20.48
CA THR A 36 -4.01 -7.11 20.31
C THR A 36 -3.58 -8.06 19.20
N HIS A 37 -3.10 -7.54 18.06
CA HIS A 37 -2.80 -8.30 16.86
C HIS A 37 -1.32 -8.32 16.48
N GLY A 38 -0.48 -7.47 17.07
CA GLY A 38 0.96 -7.48 16.88
C GLY A 38 1.66 -8.72 17.47
N PRO A 39 3.01 -8.77 17.47
CA PRO A 39 3.94 -7.75 16.99
C PRO A 39 3.77 -7.43 15.49
N LEU A 40 3.62 -6.15 15.13
CA LEU A 40 3.47 -5.67 13.74
C LEU A 40 3.96 -4.22 13.63
N ILE A 41 4.18 -3.72 12.41
CA ILE A 41 4.60 -2.33 12.14
C ILE A 41 3.49 -1.57 11.43
N LEU A 42 2.90 -0.57 12.08
CA LEU A 42 2.04 0.40 11.38
C LEU A 42 2.88 1.52 10.76
N VAL A 43 2.55 1.93 9.53
CA VAL A 43 3.16 3.07 8.83
C VAL A 43 2.03 3.90 8.20
N THR A 44 2.10 5.22 8.26
CA THR A 44 1.22 6.10 7.50
C THR A 44 1.99 7.28 6.92
N ALA A 45 1.52 7.77 5.77
CA ALA A 45 1.91 9.01 5.14
C ALA A 45 0.63 9.68 4.61
N HIS A 46 0.50 10.99 4.76
CA HIS A 46 -0.71 11.74 4.43
C HIS A 46 -1.03 11.69 2.92
N GLY A 47 -1.76 10.66 2.48
CA GLY A 47 -2.11 10.44 1.08
C GLY A 47 -0.94 9.91 0.22
N TYR A 48 -0.53 10.68 -0.78
CA TYR A 48 0.34 10.16 -1.83
C TYR A 48 1.81 10.01 -1.36
N PRO A 49 2.44 8.82 -1.50
CA PRO A 49 3.77 8.54 -0.93
C PRO A 49 4.87 9.50 -1.38
N ASP A 50 5.46 10.18 -0.39
CA ASP A 50 6.63 11.02 -0.57
C ASP A 50 7.94 10.20 -0.67
N LEU A 51 9.04 10.87 -0.98
CA LEU A 51 10.34 10.21 -1.12
C LEU A 51 10.83 9.59 0.21
N PRO A 52 10.84 10.31 1.37
CA PRO A 52 11.14 9.74 2.68
C PRO A 52 10.40 8.43 3.00
N THR A 53 9.07 8.39 2.86
CA THR A 53 8.27 7.19 3.19
C THR A 53 8.64 6.03 2.27
N ARG A 54 8.85 6.28 0.98
CA ARG A 54 9.31 5.27 0.02
C ARG A 54 10.70 4.74 0.33
N HIS A 55 11.64 5.61 0.73
CA HIS A 55 12.98 5.21 1.15
C HIS A 55 12.97 4.40 2.45
N PHE A 56 12.11 4.76 3.41
CA PHE A 56 11.93 3.98 4.64
C PHE A 56 11.35 2.59 4.37
N LEU A 57 10.27 2.48 3.57
CA LEU A 57 9.68 1.18 3.23
C LEU A 57 10.64 0.30 2.43
N ARG A 58 11.43 0.90 1.53
CA ARG A 58 12.56 0.24 0.84
C ARG A 58 13.58 -0.31 1.84
N LEU A 59 14.08 0.53 2.75
CA LEU A 59 15.04 0.13 3.79
C LEU A 59 14.49 -0.96 4.70
N LEU A 60 13.23 -0.85 5.13
CA LEU A 60 12.56 -1.81 6.01
C LEU A 60 12.44 -3.18 5.33
N ARG A 61 12.02 -3.21 4.06
CA ARG A 61 11.91 -4.42 3.23
C ARG A 61 13.26 -5.07 2.97
N ASP A 62 14.27 -4.27 2.63
CA ASP A 62 15.59 -4.80 2.28
C ASP A 62 16.37 -5.27 3.52
N THR A 63 16.09 -4.68 4.70
CA THR A 63 16.61 -5.15 6.00
C THR A 63 15.86 -6.38 6.51
N HIS A 64 14.57 -6.52 6.19
CA HIS A 64 13.72 -7.64 6.60
C HIS A 64 12.98 -8.28 5.40
N PRO A 65 13.68 -8.99 4.49
CA PRO A 65 13.05 -9.55 3.27
C PRO A 65 12.01 -10.65 3.54
N TRP A 66 11.92 -11.10 4.79
CA TRP A 66 10.98 -12.09 5.30
C TRP A 66 9.67 -11.48 5.84
N LEU A 67 9.62 -10.15 6.00
CA LEU A 67 8.48 -9.44 6.58
C LEU A 67 7.39 -9.18 5.52
N PRO A 68 6.15 -9.66 5.69
CA PRO A 68 5.03 -9.33 4.81
C PRO A 68 4.66 -7.83 4.87
N PHE A 69 4.20 -7.28 3.74
CA PHE A 69 3.74 -5.88 3.64
C PHE A 69 2.29 -5.83 3.13
N GLY A 70 1.36 -5.37 3.98
CA GLY A 70 -0.01 -5.03 3.61
C GLY A 70 -0.19 -3.53 3.35
N CYS A 71 -1.23 -3.15 2.61
CA CYS A 71 -1.56 -1.74 2.37
C CYS A 71 -3.07 -1.50 2.43
N LEU A 72 -3.49 -0.54 3.27
CA LEU A 72 -4.86 -0.02 3.35
C LEU A 72 -4.95 1.31 2.60
N VAL A 73 -5.85 1.34 1.62
CA VAL A 73 -6.22 2.49 0.81
C VAL A 73 -7.73 2.51 0.60
N ASP A 74 -8.31 3.68 0.36
CA ASP A 74 -9.70 3.77 -0.12
C ASP A 74 -9.86 2.99 -1.45
N HIS A 75 -11.00 2.34 -1.64
CA HIS A 75 -11.30 1.52 -2.82
C HIS A 75 -11.77 2.42 -3.98
N ASP A 76 -10.87 3.27 -4.45
CA ASP A 76 -11.08 4.22 -5.55
C ASP A 76 -9.83 4.30 -6.47
N VAL A 77 -9.87 5.14 -7.52
CA VAL A 77 -8.75 5.26 -8.48
C VAL A 77 -7.49 5.84 -7.81
N HIS A 78 -7.65 6.69 -6.80
CA HIS A 78 -6.54 7.30 -6.07
C HIS A 78 -5.87 6.29 -5.13
N GLY A 79 -6.65 5.56 -4.33
CA GLY A 79 -6.15 4.50 -3.45
C GLY A 79 -5.48 3.37 -4.22
N PHE A 80 -6.12 2.83 -5.28
CA PHE A 80 -5.47 1.86 -6.17
C PHE A 80 -4.16 2.40 -6.75
N SER A 81 -4.08 3.71 -7.06
CA SER A 81 -2.85 4.33 -7.54
C SER A 81 -1.78 4.48 -6.44
N ILE A 82 -2.18 4.76 -5.20
CA ILE A 82 -1.26 4.91 -4.06
C ILE A 82 -0.68 3.55 -3.71
N ALA A 83 -1.53 2.53 -3.51
CA ALA A 83 -1.13 1.14 -3.32
C ALA A 83 -0.22 0.65 -4.46
N ALA A 84 -0.60 0.93 -5.72
CA ALA A 84 0.23 0.59 -6.87
C ALA A 84 1.62 1.24 -6.78
N THR A 85 1.73 2.51 -6.36
CA THR A 85 2.99 3.28 -6.28
C THR A 85 3.99 2.71 -5.26
N TYR A 86 3.54 1.91 -4.28
CA TYR A 86 4.43 1.17 -3.39
C TYR A 86 5.00 -0.12 -4.04
N VAL A 87 4.36 -0.67 -5.08
CA VAL A 87 4.62 -2.03 -5.60
C VAL A 87 5.17 -2.07 -7.04
N ILE A 88 4.38 -1.69 -8.04
CA ILE A 88 4.60 -2.08 -9.46
C ILE A 88 5.69 -1.29 -10.24
N GLY A 89 6.36 -0.35 -9.53
CA GLY A 89 6.88 2.45 -9.43
C GLY A 89 5.92 3.74 -9.75
N PRO A 90 6.43 4.89 -10.24
CA PRO A 90 5.57 6.00 -10.68
C PRO A 90 4.88 5.75 -12.04
N GLU A 91 4.02 6.66 -12.50
CA GLU A 91 3.17 6.48 -13.70
C GLU A 91 3.83 6.89 -15.03
N LYS A 92 4.97 7.62 -14.98
CA LYS A 92 5.71 8.10 -16.16
C LYS A 92 7.15 7.58 -16.16
N THR A 93 7.31 6.27 -15.98
CA THR A 93 8.56 5.51 -16.16
C THR A 93 8.25 4.32 -17.06
N GLN A 94 9.11 4.02 -18.05
CA GLN A 94 8.93 2.85 -18.91
C GLN A 94 9.42 1.54 -18.26
N ASP A 95 10.02 1.63 -17.08
CA ASP A 95 10.50 0.48 -16.31
C ASP A 95 9.42 -0.10 -15.40
N GLY A 96 9.42 -1.43 -15.31
CA GLY A 96 8.60 -2.15 -14.33
C GLY A 96 9.36 -2.48 -13.05
N TRP A 97 8.59 -2.84 -12.01
CA TRP A 97 9.05 -3.41 -10.74
C TRP A 97 9.76 -2.38 -9.82
N PHE A 98 9.12 -1.92 -8.74
CA PHE A 98 9.79 -1.04 -7.76
C PHE A 98 10.57 -1.88 -6.71
N MET A 99 11.12 -3.02 -7.16
CA MET A 99 11.92 -3.99 -6.38
C MET A 99 12.82 -4.87 -7.26
N GLN A 100 14.14 -4.62 -7.19
CA GLN A 100 15.30 -5.53 -7.33
C GLN A 100 16.54 -4.71 -6.82
N PRO A 101 17.74 -5.27 -6.60
CA PRO A 101 18.67 -4.74 -5.56
C PRO A 101 19.63 -3.60 -5.96
N GLY A 102 19.49 -2.95 -7.12
CA GLY A 102 20.35 -1.82 -7.54
C GLY A 102 19.63 -0.47 -7.51
N ASP A 103 20.26 0.57 -6.95
CA ASP A 103 19.57 1.84 -6.60
C ASP A 103 19.83 3.03 -7.55
N MET A 104 18.78 3.87 -7.68
CA MET A 104 18.79 5.35 -7.84
C MET A 104 19.23 6.04 -9.15
N ALA A 105 18.29 6.80 -9.76
CA ALA A 105 18.53 8.17 -10.28
C ALA A 105 17.22 8.98 -10.56
N SER A 106 17.30 10.31 -10.43
CA SER A 106 16.45 11.35 -11.07
C SER A 106 14.98 11.63 -10.62
N PHE A 107 14.76 12.89 -10.23
CA PHE A 107 13.58 13.56 -9.63
C PHE A 107 12.34 13.86 -10.53
N ARG A 108 11.15 13.95 -9.87
CA ARG A 108 9.94 14.83 -10.08
C ARG A 108 9.28 14.89 -11.50
N SER A 109 8.04 15.35 -11.72
CA SER A 109 7.00 16.05 -10.91
C SER A 109 5.55 15.65 -11.28
N GLU A 110 4.57 16.27 -10.60
CA GLU A 110 3.19 16.60 -11.03
C GLU A 110 2.11 15.53 -11.22
N GLY A 111 0.88 15.93 -10.86
CA GLY A 111 -0.31 15.08 -10.82
C GLY A 111 -1.29 15.33 -11.97
N GLU A 112 -1.48 14.32 -12.81
CA GLU A 112 -2.68 14.22 -13.66
C GLU A 112 -3.85 13.66 -12.81
N ARG A 113 -5.09 14.10 -13.08
CA ARG A 113 -6.27 13.33 -12.67
C ARG A 113 -6.19 11.95 -13.35
N LYS A 114 -6.02 10.90 -12.55
CA LYS A 114 -5.68 9.57 -13.06
C LYS A 114 -6.88 8.95 -13.76
N ARG A 115 -6.68 8.56 -15.01
CA ARG A 115 -7.69 7.85 -15.81
C ARG A 115 -7.70 6.37 -15.38
N PRO A 116 -8.84 5.81 -14.95
CA PRO A 116 -8.90 4.43 -14.45
C PRO A 116 -8.33 3.40 -15.44
N GLU A 117 -8.54 3.64 -16.73
CA GLU A 117 -8.11 2.77 -17.84
C GLU A 117 -6.59 2.76 -17.98
N LYS A 118 -5.94 3.91 -17.75
CA LYS A 118 -4.48 4.09 -17.79
C LYS A 118 -3.81 3.41 -16.58
N LEU A 119 -4.46 3.46 -15.42
CA LEU A 119 -4.02 2.72 -14.23
C LEU A 119 -4.19 1.20 -14.44
N LEU A 120 -5.33 0.77 -14.98
CA LEU A 120 -5.62 -0.62 -15.30
C LEU A 120 -4.67 -1.21 -16.35
N GLY A 121 -4.26 -0.42 -17.35
CA GLY A 121 -3.18 -0.78 -18.28
C GLY A 121 -1.87 -1.10 -17.55
N ARG A 122 -1.41 -0.19 -16.68
CA ARG A 122 -0.21 -0.40 -15.86
C ARG A 122 -0.31 -1.60 -14.90
N LEU A 123 -1.49 -1.88 -14.34
CA LEU A 123 -1.69 -3.08 -13.53
C LEU A 123 -1.61 -4.37 -14.38
N ARG A 124 -2.09 -4.36 -15.62
CA ARG A 124 -1.95 -5.49 -16.55
C ARG A 124 -0.50 -5.70 -16.98
N GLU A 125 0.21 -4.64 -17.39
CA GLU A 125 1.68 -4.65 -17.65
C GLU A 125 2.51 -5.07 -16.41
N ALA A 126 1.96 -4.87 -15.22
CA ALA A 126 2.57 -5.29 -13.98
C ALA A 126 2.37 -6.76 -13.69
N ARG A 127 1.13 -7.25 -13.82
CA ARG A 127 0.76 -8.67 -13.73
C ARG A 127 1.47 -9.51 -14.79
N ASP A 128 1.53 -9.06 -16.04
CA ASP A 128 2.06 -9.82 -17.16
C ASP A 128 3.59 -9.97 -17.11
N ALA A 129 4.26 -9.11 -16.34
CA ALA A 129 5.64 -9.33 -15.91
C ALA A 129 5.72 -10.25 -14.66
N GLY A 130 4.77 -10.15 -13.73
CA GLY A 130 4.71 -10.91 -12.48
C GLY A 130 4.87 -10.10 -11.19
N LYS A 131 4.70 -8.76 -11.24
CA LYS A 131 4.87 -7.83 -10.10
C LYS A 131 3.79 -7.95 -9.03
N ILE A 132 2.60 -8.36 -9.46
CA ILE A 132 1.35 -8.40 -8.72
C ILE A 132 0.46 -9.50 -9.31
N ASP A 133 -0.40 -10.08 -8.49
CA ASP A 133 -1.39 -11.03 -8.97
C ASP A 133 -2.50 -10.36 -9.78
N ASN A 134 -3.21 -11.18 -10.55
CA ASN A 134 -4.36 -10.74 -11.34
C ASN A 134 -5.50 -10.10 -10.51
N HIS A 135 -5.54 -10.30 -9.18
CA HIS A 135 -6.59 -9.73 -8.33
C HIS A 135 -6.63 -8.19 -8.40
N TRP A 136 -5.47 -7.51 -8.48
CA TRP A 136 -5.38 -6.06 -8.66
C TRP A 136 -6.10 -5.59 -9.93
N CYS A 137 -5.92 -6.33 -11.03
CA CYS A 137 -6.57 -6.04 -12.30
C CYS A 137 -8.09 -6.27 -12.23
N VAL A 138 -8.51 -7.38 -11.61
CA VAL A 138 -9.93 -7.75 -11.48
C VAL A 138 -10.69 -6.74 -10.62
N SER A 139 -10.14 -6.36 -9.46
CA SER A 139 -10.79 -5.43 -8.54
C SER A 139 -10.93 -4.02 -9.13
N LEU A 140 -9.89 -3.49 -9.80
CA LEU A 140 -9.99 -2.18 -10.46
C LEU A 140 -10.96 -2.22 -11.66
N ASP A 141 -10.92 -3.26 -12.48
CA ASP A 141 -11.86 -3.45 -13.59
C ASP A 141 -13.32 -3.55 -13.08
N GLU A 142 -13.55 -4.22 -11.95
CA GLU A 142 -14.86 -4.30 -11.29
C GLU A 142 -15.33 -2.97 -10.69
N MET A 143 -14.42 -2.23 -10.04
CA MET A 143 -14.67 -0.89 -9.52
C MET A 143 -15.16 0.06 -10.62
N ILE A 144 -14.47 0.07 -11.77
CA ILE A 144 -14.83 0.84 -12.96
C ILE A 144 -16.17 0.38 -13.51
N ARG A 145 -16.32 -0.92 -13.78
CA ARG A 145 -17.51 -1.52 -14.41
C ARG A 145 -18.80 -1.34 -13.61
N ARG A 146 -18.70 -1.29 -12.27
CA ARG A 146 -19.84 -1.05 -11.37
C ARG A 146 -20.02 0.42 -10.99
N ASN A 147 -19.06 1.29 -11.33
CA ASN A 147 -18.95 2.66 -10.83
C ASN A 147 -19.17 2.76 -9.31
N LYS A 148 -18.50 1.86 -8.56
CA LYS A 148 -18.59 1.80 -7.08
C LYS A 148 -17.23 2.06 -6.46
N GLN A 149 -17.18 3.04 -5.57
CA GLN A 149 -16.04 3.38 -4.74
C GLN A 149 -16.43 3.18 -3.27
N PHE A 150 -15.47 2.89 -2.40
CA PHE A 150 -15.70 2.73 -0.96
C PHE A 150 -14.56 3.37 -0.18
N GLU A 151 -14.89 4.23 0.78
CA GLU A 151 -13.93 4.77 1.73
C GLU A 151 -13.69 3.77 2.87
N LEU A 152 -12.44 3.62 3.33
CA LEU A 152 -12.09 2.82 4.51
C LEU A 152 -12.85 3.26 5.77
N GLU A 153 -13.30 4.51 5.81
CA GLU A 153 -14.02 5.09 6.94
C GLU A 153 -15.46 4.58 7.06
N ALA A 154 -15.99 3.92 6.03
CA ALA A 154 -17.27 3.21 6.04
C ALA A 154 -17.16 1.75 6.54
N ILE A 155 -15.97 1.27 6.92
CA ILE A 155 -15.78 -0.08 7.47
C ILE A 155 -16.16 -0.08 8.96
N GLU A 156 -17.25 -0.76 9.31
CA GLU A 156 -17.80 -0.82 10.67
C GLU A 156 -16.84 -1.47 11.69
N SER A 157 -16.08 -2.48 11.28
CA SER A 157 -15.07 -3.16 12.10
C SER A 157 -13.76 -3.27 11.33
N LEU A 158 -12.95 -2.21 11.44
CA LEU A 158 -11.67 -2.05 10.74
C LEU A 158 -10.69 -3.18 11.12
N ASP A 159 -10.52 -3.42 12.40
CA ASP A 159 -9.58 -4.39 12.97
C ASP A 159 -9.86 -5.82 12.45
N ALA A 160 -11.12 -6.24 12.45
CA ALA A 160 -11.54 -7.53 11.92
C ALA A 160 -11.32 -7.63 10.40
N PHE A 161 -11.59 -6.56 9.65
CA PHE A 161 -11.32 -6.48 8.21
C PHE A 161 -9.82 -6.61 7.90
N VAL A 162 -8.95 -5.97 8.69
CA VAL A 162 -7.48 -6.11 8.52
C VAL A 162 -7.03 -7.54 8.84
N VAL A 163 -7.51 -8.13 9.94
CA VAL A 163 -7.09 -9.48 10.36
C VAL A 163 -7.53 -10.56 9.36
N ASP A 164 -8.76 -10.50 8.86
CA ASP A 164 -9.25 -11.40 7.79
C ASP A 164 -8.31 -11.36 6.57
N ARG A 165 -7.99 -10.16 6.08
CA ARG A 165 -7.15 -9.97 4.89
C ARG A 165 -5.69 -10.32 5.10
N MET A 166 -5.13 -10.06 6.28
CA MET A 166 -3.75 -10.43 6.61
C MET A 166 -3.57 -11.92 6.96
N THR A 167 -4.66 -12.66 7.22
CA THR A 167 -4.63 -14.13 7.46
C THR A 167 -4.90 -14.94 6.18
N ALA A 168 -5.40 -14.28 5.12
CA ALA A 168 -5.74 -14.88 3.83
C ALA A 168 -4.68 -14.68 2.73
N ALA A 169 -3.46 -14.26 3.11
CA ALA A 169 -2.34 -13.94 2.23
C ALA A 169 -1.08 -14.75 2.59
#